data_AF-X1PF40-F1
#
_entry.id   AF-X1PF40-F1
#
_cell.length_a   1.000
_cell.length_b   1.000
_cell.length_c   1.000
_cell.angle_alpha   90.00
_cell.angle_beta   90.00
_cell.angle_gamma   90.00
#
_symmetry.space_group_name_H-M   'P 1'
#
loop_
_entity.id
_entity.type
_entity.pdbx_description
1 polymer ?
#
loop_
_entity_poly.entity_id
_entity_poly.type
_entity_poly.pdbx_seq_one_letter_code
_entity_poly.pdbx_strand_id
1 'polypeptide(L)'
;MGDQGKLSEWLEDRCHREHLSLRQAAANTGLSHATIGDIIRGGHPSPQTITKLAQAFSDGTNQRLALEDRLLVLAGYRTPHPERVSEALAHVIDK
;
A
#
# COMPACT_ATOMS: atom_id res chain seq x y z
N MET A 1 16.21 -7.37 0.87
CA MET A 1 15.79 -6.39 1.88
C MET A 1 14.40 -5.92 1.51
N GLY A 2 13.45 -6.09 2.43
CA GLY A 2 12.02 -6.20 2.13
C GLY A 2 11.34 -4.90 1.69
N ASP A 3 10.40 -5.06 0.76
CA ASP A 3 9.51 -4.02 0.23
C ASP A 3 8.66 -3.29 1.30
N GLN A 4 8.65 -3.74 2.55
CA GLN A 4 7.91 -3.16 3.68
C GLN A 4 8.24 -1.68 3.96
N GLY A 5 9.46 -1.23 3.69
CA GLY A 5 9.85 0.18 3.86
C GLY A 5 9.20 1.14 2.85
N LYS A 6 8.70 0.63 1.72
CA LYS A 6 8.14 1.47 0.67
C LYS A 6 6.74 2.01 1.01
N LEU A 7 6.00 1.30 1.86
CA LEU A 7 4.68 1.75 2.31
C LEU A 7 4.77 2.87 3.35
N SER A 8 5.68 2.73 4.32
CA SER A 8 5.95 3.78 5.30
C SER A 8 6.44 5.06 4.61
N GLU A 9 7.35 4.92 3.65
CA GLU A 9 7.90 6.05 2.89
C GLU A 9 6.81 6.73 2.03
N TRP A 10 5.92 5.95 1.41
CA TRP A 10 4.76 6.50 0.70
C TRP A 10 3.83 7.28 1.65
N LEU A 11 3.56 6.75 2.84
CA LEU A 11 2.69 7.39 3.82
C LEU A 11 3.29 8.71 4.31
N GLU A 12 4.60 8.74 4.56
CA GLU A 12 5.33 9.95 4.96
C GLU A 12 5.36 11.00 3.85
N ASP A 13 5.70 10.64 2.61
CA ASP A 13 5.69 11.56 1.46
C ASP A 13 4.28 12.13 1.25
N ARG A 14 3.25 11.30 1.36
CA ARG A 14 1.87 11.74 1.16
C ARG A 14 1.38 12.67 2.28
N CYS A 15 1.70 12.35 3.54
CA CYS A 15 1.49 13.26 4.66
C CYS A 15 2.20 14.60 4.46
N HIS A 16 3.44 14.58 3.98
CA HIS A 16 4.21 15.79 3.75
C HIS A 16 3.60 16.67 2.65
N ARG A 17 3.20 16.08 1.52
CA ARG A 17 2.57 16.79 0.40
C ARG A 17 1.23 17.45 0.76
N GLU A 18 0.45 16.80 1.63
CA GLU A 18 -0.84 17.34 2.07
C GLU A 18 -0.75 18.15 3.37
N HIS A 19 0.46 18.35 3.90
CA HIS A 19 0.68 19.04 5.18
C HIS A 19 -0.14 18.39 6.33
N LEU A 20 -0.34 17.09 6.26
CA LEU A 20 -1.11 16.31 7.23
C LEU A 20 -0.19 15.69 8.28
N SER A 21 -0.52 15.90 9.54
CA SER A 21 0.10 15.18 10.65
C SER A 21 -0.27 13.70 10.60
N LEU A 22 0.57 12.80 11.12
CA LEU A 22 0.25 11.36 11.24
C LEU A 22 -1.08 11.10 11.96
N ARG A 23 -1.40 11.94 12.95
CA ARG A 23 -2.67 11.89 13.67
C ARG A 23 -3.85 12.33 12.80
N GLN A 24 -3.66 13.30 11.91
CA GLN A 24 -4.68 13.72 10.96
C GLN A 24 -4.87 12.67 9.87
N ALA A 25 -3.79 12.04 9.37
CA ALA A 25 -3.89 10.90 8.46
C ALA A 25 -4.65 9.73 9.11
N ALA A 26 -4.38 9.41 10.38
CA ALA A 26 -5.13 8.40 11.13
C ALA A 26 -6.63 8.74 11.19
N ALA A 27 -6.96 10.00 11.53
CA ALA A 27 -8.33 10.48 11.61
C ALA A 27 -9.03 10.45 10.23
N ASN A 28 -8.34 10.86 9.17
CA ASN A 28 -8.88 10.92 7.81
C ASN A 28 -9.15 9.52 7.25
N THR A 29 -8.30 8.56 7.62
CA THR A 29 -8.38 7.16 7.17
C THR A 29 -9.30 6.31 8.04
N GLY A 30 -9.77 6.85 9.18
CA GLY A 30 -10.51 6.08 10.17
C GLY A 30 -9.69 4.92 10.77
N LEU A 31 -8.36 5.09 10.82
CA LEU A 31 -7.41 4.16 11.42
C LEU A 31 -6.98 4.64 12.80
N SER A 32 -6.65 3.69 13.68
CA SER A 32 -6.09 4.04 14.97
C SER A 32 -4.66 4.55 14.82
N HIS A 33 -4.27 5.48 15.70
CA HIS A 33 -2.89 5.98 15.76
C HIS A 33 -1.86 4.84 15.92
N ALA A 34 -2.22 3.78 16.66
CA ALA A 34 -1.41 2.58 16.79
C ALA A 34 -1.15 1.89 15.44
N THR A 35 -2.17 1.79 14.57
CA THR A 35 -2.05 1.19 13.24
C THR A 35 -1.16 2.00 12.31
N ILE A 36 -1.29 3.34 12.32
CA ILE A 36 -0.38 4.22 11.56
C ILE A 36 1.06 4.09 12.08
N GLY A 37 1.25 4.06 13.40
CA GLY A 37 2.55 3.87 14.01
C GLY A 37 3.17 2.50 13.69
N ASP A 38 2.35 1.45 13.59
CA ASP A 38 2.77 0.11 13.20
C ASP A 38 3.28 0.12 11.75
N ILE A 39 2.57 0.76 10.83
CA ILE A 39 2.97 0.91 9.42
C ILE A 39 4.31 1.65 9.30
N ILE A 40 4.48 2.77 10.00
CA ILE A 40 5.73 3.56 9.95
C ILE A 40 6.92 2.77 10.52
N ARG A 41 6.68 1.88 11.47
CA ARG A 41 7.71 0.99 12.02
C ARG A 41 8.05 -0.19 11.11
N GLY A 42 7.44 -0.28 9.92
CA GLY A 42 7.61 -1.40 9.00
C GLY A 42 6.72 -2.61 9.34
N GLY A 43 5.66 -2.41 10.11
CA GLY A 43 4.65 -3.42 10.39
C GLY A 43 3.87 -3.81 9.14
N HIS A 44 3.18 -4.95 9.21
CA HIS A 44 2.35 -5.48 8.11
C HIS A 44 0.89 -5.07 8.32
N PRO A 45 0.40 -3.96 7.73
CA PRO A 45 -0.99 -3.57 7.86
C PRO A 45 -1.90 -4.52 7.11
N SER A 46 -3.06 -4.82 7.67
CA SER A 46 -4.05 -5.69 6.99
C SER A 46 -4.51 -5.11 5.64
N PRO A 47 -5.01 -5.95 4.71
CA PRO A 47 -5.59 -5.46 3.45
C PRO A 47 -6.70 -4.43 3.66
N GLN A 48 -7.51 -4.60 4.70
CA GLN A 48 -8.56 -3.64 5.07
C GLN A 48 -8.00 -2.26 5.43
N THR A 49 -6.82 -2.23 6.08
CA THR A 49 -6.10 -1.00 6.40
C THR A 49 -5.66 -0.28 5.13
N ILE A 50 -5.18 -1.03 4.14
CA ILE A 50 -4.76 -0.51 2.85
C ILE A 50 -5.94 0.07 2.06
N THR A 51 -7.08 -0.62 2.01
CA THR A 51 -8.29 -0.11 1.36
C THR A 51 -8.77 1.20 2.02
N LYS A 52 -8.67 1.31 3.35
CA LYS A 52 -9.01 2.55 4.09
C LYS A 52 -8.06 3.70 3.77
N LEU A 53 -6.76 3.43 3.65
CA LEU A 53 -5.78 4.41 3.18
C LEU A 53 -6.15 4.90 1.77
N ALA A 54 -6.36 3.98 0.83
CA ALA A 54 -6.71 4.31 -0.54
C ALA A 54 -8.00 5.14 -0.62
N GLN A 55 -9.00 4.80 0.19
CA GLN A 55 -10.27 5.51 0.23
C GLN A 55 -10.14 6.94 0.77
N ALA A 56 -9.30 7.16 1.77
CA ALA A 56 -9.13 8.48 2.39
C ALA A 56 -8.21 9.42 1.61
N PHE A 57 -7.29 8.86 0.82
CA PHE A 57 -6.35 9.62 0.00
C PHE A 57 -6.71 9.65 -1.50
N SER A 58 -7.89 9.13 -1.89
CA SER A 58 -8.39 9.25 -3.27
C SER A 58 -9.53 10.25 -3.37
N ASP A 59 -9.42 11.19 -4.31
CA ASP A 59 -10.48 12.15 -4.63
C ASP A 59 -11.51 11.61 -5.64
N GLY A 60 -11.45 10.31 -5.99
CA GLY A 60 -12.39 9.69 -6.95
C GLY A 60 -12.24 8.18 -7.13
N THR A 61 -13.28 7.54 -7.67
CA THR A 61 -13.42 6.07 -7.76
C THR A 61 -12.32 5.39 -8.57
N ASN A 62 -11.86 6.00 -9.67
CA ASN A 62 -10.81 5.43 -10.52
C ASN A 62 -9.42 5.58 -9.89
N GLN A 63 -9.14 6.69 -9.20
CA GLN A 63 -7.89 6.87 -8.45
C GLN A 63 -7.83 5.96 -7.23
N ARG A 64 -8.98 5.68 -6.59
CA ARG A 64 -9.07 4.75 -5.46
C ARG A 64 -8.50 3.38 -5.80
N LEU A 65 -8.97 2.76 -6.88
CA LEU A 65 -8.57 1.41 -7.28
C LEU A 65 -7.07 1.36 -7.63
N ALA A 66 -6.58 2.35 -8.38
CA ALA A 66 -5.16 2.43 -8.73
C ALA A 66 -4.27 2.66 -7.50
N LEU A 67 -4.73 3.45 -6.54
CA LEU A 67 -4.02 3.73 -5.31
C LEU A 67 -4.02 2.50 -4.38
N GLU A 68 -5.17 1.85 -4.24
CA GLU A 68 -5.32 0.61 -3.47
C GLU A 68 -4.40 -0.48 -3.99
N ASP A 69 -4.38 -0.70 -5.31
CA ASP A 69 -3.50 -1.69 -5.93
C ASP A 69 -2.02 -1.37 -5.67
N ARG A 70 -1.64 -0.10 -5.84
CA ARG A 70 -0.27 0.34 -5.56
C ARG A 70 0.12 0.12 -4.09
N LEU A 71 -0.78 0.42 -3.15
CA LEU A 71 -0.52 0.21 -1.72
C LEU A 71 -0.46 -1.27 -1.35
N LEU A 72 -1.28 -2.12 -1.96
CA LEU A 72 -1.20 -3.58 -1.80
C LEU A 72 0.13 -4.12 -2.29
N VAL A 73 0.67 -3.56 -3.37
CA VAL A 73 2.01 -3.89 -3.88
C VAL A 73 3.10 -3.45 -2.91
N LEU A 74 3.04 -2.21 -2.42
CA LEU A 74 4.02 -1.67 -1.46
C LEU A 74 4.01 -2.42 -0.13
N ALA A 75 2.84 -2.88 0.30
CA ALA A 75 2.68 -3.69 1.51
C ALA A 75 3.04 -5.18 1.32
N GLY A 76 3.39 -5.59 0.09
CA GLY A 76 3.74 -6.97 -0.22
C GLY A 76 2.56 -7.95 -0.26
N TYR A 77 1.31 -7.46 -0.20
CA TYR A 77 0.10 -8.28 -0.39
C TYR A 77 -0.12 -8.66 -1.86
N ARG A 78 0.34 -7.81 -2.77
CA ARG A 78 0.49 -8.13 -4.18
C ARG A 78 1.96 -8.08 -4.53
N THR A 79 2.48 -9.12 -5.17
CA THR A 79 3.68 -8.92 -6.00
C THR A 79 3.30 -7.98 -7.13
N PRO A 80 4.14 -6.99 -7.51
CA PRO A 80 3.92 -6.22 -8.74
C PRO A 80 3.74 -7.25 -9.84
N HIS A 81 2.52 -7.37 -10.35
CA HIS A 81 2.12 -8.47 -11.21
C HIS A 81 3.09 -8.46 -12.41
N PRO A 82 4.01 -9.43 -12.52
CA PRO A 82 4.80 -9.55 -13.74
C PRO A 82 3.84 -10.26 -14.69
N GLU A 83 2.90 -9.52 -15.30
CA GLU A 83 1.64 -10.06 -15.86
C GLU A 83 1.78 -11.21 -16.88
N ARG A 84 2.98 -11.69 -17.24
CA ARG A 84 3.24 -12.63 -18.34
C ARG A 84 4.36 -13.66 -18.11
N VAL A 85 5.01 -13.72 -16.95
CA VAL A 85 6.29 -14.47 -16.86
C VAL A 85 6.10 -15.94 -16.46
N SER A 86 5.08 -16.29 -15.67
CA SER A 86 4.92 -17.69 -15.22
C SER A 86 4.24 -18.61 -16.23
N GLU A 87 3.37 -18.12 -17.13
CA GLU A 87 2.82 -18.96 -18.21
C GLU A 87 3.87 -19.26 -19.29
N ALA A 88 4.81 -18.34 -19.54
CA ALA A 88 5.90 -18.55 -20.50
C ALA A 88 7.06 -19.39 -19.95
N LEU A 89 7.27 -19.43 -18.62
CA LEU A 89 8.34 -20.22 -18.00
C LEU A 89 7.88 -21.61 -17.54
N ALA A 90 6.60 -21.79 -17.18
CA ALA A 90 6.08 -23.11 -16.81
C ALA A 90 5.97 -24.06 -18.02
N HIS A 91 5.92 -23.55 -19.25
CA HIS A 91 5.86 -24.37 -20.47
C HIS A 91 7.25 -24.69 -21.08
N VAL A 92 8.35 -24.21 -20.47
CA VAL A 92 9.72 -24.43 -20.96
C VAL A 92 10.52 -25.37 -20.05
N ILE A 93 9.98 -25.73 -18.88
CA ILE A 93 10.52 -26.80 -18.03
C ILE A 93 9.57 -28.00 -18.08
N ASP A 94 9.24 -28.42 -19.31
CA ASP A 94 8.92 -29.81 -19.61
C ASP A 94 10.10 -30.35 -20.42
N LYS A 95 10.96 -31.14 -19.75
CA LYS A 95 11.75 -32.22 -20.35
C LYS A 95 12.31 -33.16 -19.29
#